data_AF-A0A4Y2WTE3-F1
#
_entry.id   AF-A0A4Y2WTE3-F1
#
_cell.length_a   1.000
_cell.length_b   1.000
_cell.length_c   1.000
_cell.angle_alpha   90.00
_cell.angle_beta   90.00
_cell.angle_gamma   90.00
#
_symmetry.space_group_name_H-M   'P 1'
#
loop_
_entity.id
_entity.type
_entity.pdbx_description
1 polymer ?
#
loop_
_entity_poly.entity_id
_entity_poly.type
_entity_poly.pdbx_seq_one_letter_code
_entity_poly.pdbx_strand_id
1 'polypeptide(L)'
;MPKRKRGITGDAASRREAIRKRERRVVETEEERSRRLSTMAQRGQDRRAEETEQPSNSRLSDMAQRGQERRAEETEEQRNSRLAKMAQHGRERRAEETDEQRNSRLSAMIQHARERRLNVIEGQNHHQIQTFYAARTVLYPIVEEQLWRNGQSLSEMRRVVFPG
;
A
#
# COMPACT_ATOMS: atom_id res chain seq x y z
N MET A 1 20.43 29.32 -18.78
CA MET A 1 20.66 28.38 -19.91
C MET A 1 19.33 28.10 -20.61
N PRO A 2 19.18 28.35 -21.93
CA PRO A 2 17.90 28.17 -22.60
C PRO A 2 17.66 26.69 -22.95
N LYS A 3 16.50 26.17 -22.52
CA LYS A 3 16.04 24.80 -22.79
C LYS A 3 15.83 24.64 -24.30
N ARG A 4 16.62 23.76 -24.96
CA ARG A 4 16.42 23.41 -26.37
C ARG A 4 15.04 22.76 -26.53
N LYS A 5 14.12 23.45 -27.23
CA LYS A 5 12.84 22.87 -27.64
C LYS A 5 13.14 21.68 -28.55
N ARG A 6 12.85 20.46 -28.08
CA ARG A 6 12.92 19.25 -28.89
C ARG A 6 11.85 19.40 -29.99
N GLY A 7 12.28 19.68 -31.21
CA GLY A 7 11.40 20.02 -32.33
C GLY A 7 10.38 18.94 -32.62
N ILE A 8 9.16 19.36 -32.95
CA ILE A 8 8.00 18.57 -33.36
C ILE A 8 8.15 18.11 -34.84
N THR A 9 9.38 17.94 -35.32
CA THR A 9 9.66 17.28 -36.59
C THR A 9 9.78 15.78 -36.30
N GLY A 10 8.66 15.14 -35.99
CA GLY A 10 8.57 13.69 -36.07
C GLY A 10 8.89 13.29 -37.50
N ASP A 11 10.02 12.62 -37.69
CA ASP A 11 10.55 12.19 -38.99
C ASP A 11 9.41 11.68 -39.91
N ALA A 12 9.32 12.28 -41.10
CA ALA A 12 8.28 11.95 -42.07
C ALA A 12 8.33 10.46 -42.44
N ALA A 13 9.50 9.82 -42.40
CA ALA A 13 9.65 8.39 -42.61
C ALA A 13 9.07 7.57 -41.44
N SER A 14 9.37 7.93 -40.20
CA SER A 14 8.76 7.33 -39.00
C SER A 14 7.22 7.41 -39.01
N ARG A 15 6.64 8.54 -39.41
CA ARG A 15 5.18 8.69 -39.55
C ARG A 15 4.61 7.77 -40.64
N ARG A 16 5.25 7.72 -41.82
CA ARG A 16 4.86 6.81 -42.91
C ARG A 16 4.98 5.34 -42.52
N GLU A 17 5.95 4.98 -41.69
CA GLU A 17 6.11 3.61 -41.19
C GLU A 17 5.03 3.24 -40.15
N ALA A 18 4.66 4.16 -39.26
CA ALA A 18 3.57 3.95 -38.31
C ALA A 18 2.23 3.73 -39.02
N ILE A 19 1.97 4.48 -40.11
CA ILE A 19 0.77 4.31 -40.94
C ILE A 19 0.76 2.93 -41.59
N ARG A 20 1.84 2.53 -42.27
CA ARG A 20 1.96 1.19 -42.89
C ARG A 20 1.79 0.05 -41.88
N LYS A 21 2.35 0.20 -40.67
CA LYS A 21 2.17 -0.78 -39.58
C LYS A 21 0.71 -0.86 -39.12
N ARG A 22 -0.01 0.27 -39.09
CA ARG A 22 -1.44 0.30 -38.75
C ARG A 22 -2.30 -0.32 -39.84
N GLU A 23 -2.06 0.03 -41.10
CA GLU A 23 -2.77 -0.52 -42.26
C GLU A 23 -2.63 -2.04 -42.32
N ARG A 24 -1.42 -2.57 -42.12
CA ARG A 24 -1.20 -4.02 -42.01
C ARG A 24 -2.09 -4.65 -40.93
N ARG A 25 -2.18 -4.04 -39.75
CA ARG A 25 -3.01 -4.55 -38.64
C ARG A 25 -4.52 -4.45 -38.88
N VAL A 26 -4.97 -3.55 -39.75
CA VAL A 26 -6.39 -3.40 -40.09
C VAL A 26 -6.84 -4.49 -41.07
N VAL A 27 -5.95 -4.92 -41.95
CA VAL A 27 -6.25 -5.93 -42.97
C VAL A 27 -5.89 -7.36 -42.51
N GLU A 28 -5.17 -7.50 -41.39
CA GLU A 28 -4.84 -8.80 -40.77
C GLU A 28 -6.09 -9.66 -40.53
N THR A 29 -6.00 -10.94 -40.90
CA THR A 29 -7.00 -11.95 -40.52
C THR A 29 -6.94 -12.25 -39.01
N GLU A 30 -8.00 -12.81 -38.42
CA GLU A 30 -8.00 -13.11 -36.98
C GLU A 30 -6.92 -14.14 -36.60
N GLU A 31 -6.60 -15.08 -37.49
CA GLU A 31 -5.51 -16.04 -37.29
C GLU A 31 -4.13 -15.36 -37.28
N GLU A 32 -3.89 -14.44 -38.22
CA GLU A 32 -2.64 -13.68 -38.27
C GLU A 32 -2.50 -12.75 -37.07
N ARG A 33 -3.61 -12.12 -36.66
CA ARG A 33 -3.68 -11.29 -35.45
C ARG A 33 -3.37 -12.12 -34.21
N SER A 34 -3.98 -13.30 -34.09
CA SER A 34 -3.77 -14.23 -32.97
C SER A 34 -2.33 -14.74 -32.92
N ARG A 35 -1.74 -15.15 -34.06
CA ARG A 35 -0.32 -15.53 -34.17
C ARG A 35 0.59 -14.39 -33.72
N ARG A 36 0.37 -13.16 -34.22
CA ARG A 36 1.17 -11.98 -33.85
C ARG A 36 1.07 -11.66 -32.35
N LEU A 37 -0.14 -11.67 -31.78
CA LEU A 37 -0.36 -11.41 -30.36
C LEU A 37 0.28 -12.51 -29.49
N SER A 38 0.19 -13.77 -29.91
CA SER A 38 0.85 -14.91 -29.25
C SER A 38 2.36 -14.74 -29.22
N THR A 39 2.99 -14.39 -30.35
CA THR A 39 4.45 -14.13 -30.39
C THR A 39 4.85 -12.95 -29.49
N MET A 40 4.03 -11.89 -29.43
CA MET A 40 4.28 -10.76 -28.54
C MET A 40 4.12 -11.11 -27.06
N ALA A 41 3.13 -11.95 -26.74
CA ALA A 41 2.91 -12.45 -25.38
C ALA A 41 4.08 -13.33 -24.91
N GLN A 42 4.54 -14.26 -25.77
CA GLN A 42 5.70 -15.12 -25.48
C GLN A 42 6.94 -14.30 -25.19
N ARG A 43 7.32 -13.38 -26.09
CA ARG A 43 8.46 -12.46 -25.87
C ARG A 43 8.30 -11.58 -24.63
N GLY A 44 7.07 -11.33 -24.19
CA GLY A 44 6.78 -10.64 -22.95
C GLY A 44 7.02 -11.51 -21.71
N GLN A 45 6.71 -12.80 -21.80
CA GLN A 45 6.98 -13.78 -20.75
C GLN A 45 8.48 -14.05 -20.63
N ASP A 46 9.17 -14.28 -21.75
CA ASP A 46 10.62 -14.56 -21.77
C ASP A 46 11.40 -13.42 -21.09
N ARG A 47 11.08 -12.17 -21.45
CA ARG A 47 11.69 -10.98 -20.81
C ARG A 47 11.42 -10.90 -19.31
N ARG A 48 10.23 -11.31 -18.84
CA ARG A 48 9.92 -11.33 -17.39
C ARG A 48 10.60 -12.47 -16.66
N ALA A 49 10.84 -13.60 -17.33
CA ALA A 49 11.55 -14.74 -16.74
C ALA A 49 13.05 -14.43 -16.56
N GLU A 50 13.61 -13.57 -17.41
CA GLU A 50 15.00 -13.11 -17.36
C GLU A 50 15.21 -11.86 -16.47
N GLU A 51 14.14 -11.26 -15.93
CA GLU A 51 14.23 -10.08 -15.06
C GLU A 51 14.87 -10.44 -13.70
N THR A 52 15.86 -9.65 -13.27
CA THR A 52 16.40 -9.73 -11.90
C THR A 52 15.54 -8.89 -10.92
N GLU A 53 15.74 -9.09 -9.61
CA GLU A 53 14.95 -8.44 -8.54
C GLU A 53 14.88 -6.90 -8.66
N GLN A 54 15.98 -6.25 -9.06
CA GLN A 54 16.06 -4.80 -9.19
C GLN A 54 15.19 -4.25 -10.35
N PRO A 55 15.33 -4.74 -11.61
CA PRO A 55 14.40 -4.46 -12.70
C PRO A 55 12.94 -4.80 -12.40
N SER A 56 12.68 -5.93 -11.72
CA SER A 56 11.32 -6.35 -11.37
C SER A 56 10.64 -5.35 -10.43
N ASN A 57 11.34 -4.94 -9.36
CA ASN A 57 10.83 -3.97 -8.39
C ASN A 57 10.60 -2.58 -9.02
N SER A 58 11.51 -2.11 -9.89
CA SER A 58 11.31 -0.85 -10.63
C SER A 58 10.07 -0.92 -11.54
N ARG A 59 9.90 -2.00 -12.30
CA ARG A 59 8.72 -2.20 -13.16
C ARG A 59 7.42 -2.26 -12.35
N LEU A 60 7.42 -2.99 -11.24
CA LEU A 60 6.26 -3.10 -10.35
C LEU A 60 5.91 -1.75 -9.70
N SER A 61 6.93 -0.99 -9.30
CA SER A 61 6.76 0.37 -8.77
C SER A 61 6.10 1.30 -9.80
N ASP A 62 6.62 1.32 -11.04
CA ASP A 62 6.05 2.13 -12.12
C ASP A 62 4.60 1.73 -12.44
N MET A 63 4.29 0.43 -12.43
CA MET A 63 2.93 -0.08 -12.62
C MET A 63 1.99 0.31 -11.47
N ALA A 64 2.48 0.26 -10.23
CA ALA A 64 1.74 0.69 -9.05
C ALA A 64 1.45 2.19 -9.11
N GLN A 65 2.44 3.02 -9.45
CA GLN A 65 2.30 4.46 -9.59
C GLN A 65 1.25 4.82 -10.64
N ARG A 66 1.38 4.31 -11.87
CA ARG A 66 0.37 4.53 -12.92
C ARG A 66 -1.02 4.01 -12.53
N GLY A 67 -1.06 2.94 -11.72
CA GLY A 67 -2.29 2.43 -11.14
C GLY A 67 -2.93 3.43 -10.19
N GLN A 68 -2.16 4.14 -9.37
CA GLN A 68 -2.67 5.19 -8.49
C GLN A 68 -3.09 6.44 -9.26
N GLU A 69 -2.29 6.88 -10.24
CA GLU A 69 -2.64 8.03 -11.11
C GLU A 69 -3.99 7.80 -11.79
N ARG A 70 -4.20 6.63 -12.40
CA ARG A 70 -5.50 6.28 -13.01
C ARG A 70 -6.65 6.27 -12.00
N ARG A 71 -6.43 5.80 -10.77
CA ARG A 71 -7.47 5.81 -9.72
C ARG A 71 -7.78 7.21 -9.22
N ALA A 72 -6.81 8.11 -9.21
CA ALA A 72 -7.00 9.51 -8.83
C ALA A 72 -7.81 10.27 -9.89
N GLU A 73 -7.71 9.87 -11.16
CA GLU A 73 -8.44 10.45 -12.29
C GLU A 73 -9.83 9.82 -12.52
N GLU A 74 -10.22 8.79 -11.76
CA GLU A 74 -11.53 8.12 -11.91
C GLU A 74 -12.69 9.05 -11.55
N THR A 75 -13.74 9.05 -12.39
CA THR A 75 -15.03 9.63 -12.00
C THR A 75 -15.73 8.77 -10.95
N GLU A 76 -16.70 9.33 -10.22
CA GLU A 76 -17.46 8.57 -9.22
C GLU A 76 -18.17 7.35 -9.83
N GLU A 77 -18.72 7.48 -11.04
CA GLU A 77 -19.35 6.38 -11.76
C GLU A 77 -18.35 5.27 -12.12
N GLN A 78 -17.15 5.63 -12.60
CA GLN A 78 -16.09 4.68 -12.91
C GLN A 78 -15.60 3.97 -11.65
N ARG A 79 -15.43 4.70 -10.55
CA ARG A 79 -15.06 4.16 -9.24
C ARG A 79 -16.11 3.19 -8.73
N ASN A 80 -17.39 3.56 -8.77
CA ASN A 80 -18.50 2.71 -8.33
C ASN A 80 -18.61 1.45 -9.19
N SER A 81 -18.49 1.57 -10.51
CA SER A 81 -18.46 0.41 -11.42
C SER A 81 -17.30 -0.53 -11.12
N ARG A 82 -16.08 0.01 -10.88
CA ARG A 82 -14.90 -0.78 -10.52
C ARG A 82 -15.11 -1.51 -9.19
N LEU A 83 -15.62 -0.82 -8.16
CA LEU A 83 -15.89 -1.42 -6.85
C LEU A 83 -16.97 -2.50 -6.93
N ALA A 84 -18.03 -2.29 -7.72
CA ALA A 84 -19.06 -3.28 -7.96
C ALA A 84 -18.49 -4.56 -8.59
N LYS A 85 -17.66 -4.42 -9.64
CA LYS A 85 -16.97 -5.56 -10.28
C LYS A 85 -16.04 -6.30 -9.31
N MET A 86 -15.28 -5.56 -8.49
CA MET A 86 -14.41 -6.17 -7.46
C MET A 86 -15.22 -6.93 -6.40
N ALA A 87 -16.35 -6.37 -5.96
CA ALA A 87 -17.22 -7.01 -4.98
C ALA A 87 -17.89 -8.27 -5.55
N GLN A 88 -18.31 -8.23 -6.82
CA GLN A 88 -18.84 -9.38 -7.54
C GLN A 88 -17.80 -10.50 -7.64
N HIS A 89 -16.60 -10.23 -8.19
CA HIS A 89 -15.54 -11.23 -8.26
C HIS A 89 -15.13 -11.77 -6.89
N GLY A 90 -15.15 -10.94 -5.85
CA GLY A 90 -14.90 -11.39 -4.48
C GLY A 90 -15.98 -12.32 -3.95
N ARG A 91 -17.23 -12.20 -4.41
CA ARG A 91 -18.33 -13.13 -4.09
C ARG A 91 -18.19 -14.43 -4.88
N GLU A 92 -17.92 -14.35 -6.17
CA GLU A 92 -17.69 -15.53 -7.04
C GLU A 92 -16.56 -16.39 -6.49
N ARG A 93 -15.40 -15.79 -6.20
CA ARG A 93 -14.27 -16.50 -5.57
C ARG A 93 -14.64 -17.17 -4.24
N ARG A 94 -15.48 -16.53 -3.42
CA ARG A 94 -15.94 -17.10 -2.14
C ARG A 94 -16.96 -18.21 -2.32
N ALA A 95 -17.73 -18.21 -3.41
CA ALA A 95 -18.64 -19.29 -3.74
C ALA A 95 -17.89 -20.53 -4.24
N GLU A 96 -16.73 -20.34 -4.87
CA GLU A 96 -15.84 -21.39 -5.38
C GLU A 96 -14.80 -21.86 -4.35
N GLU A 97 -14.77 -21.30 -3.13
CA GLU A 97 -13.84 -21.71 -2.07
C GLU A 97 -14.09 -23.15 -1.61
N THR A 98 -13.02 -23.92 -1.43
CA THR A 98 -13.09 -25.20 -0.69
C THR A 98 -13.24 -24.95 0.81
N ASP A 99 -13.73 -25.93 1.57
CA ASP A 99 -13.89 -25.79 3.02
C ASP A 99 -12.55 -25.50 3.73
N GLU A 100 -11.45 -26.06 3.26
CA GLU A 100 -10.10 -25.78 3.78
C GLU A 100 -9.68 -24.33 3.53
N GLN A 101 -9.90 -23.82 2.31
CA GLN A 101 -9.61 -22.42 1.96
C GLN A 101 -10.47 -21.47 2.79
N ARG A 102 -11.75 -21.80 2.98
CA ARG A 102 -12.68 -21.05 3.82
C ARG A 102 -12.22 -21.00 5.28
N ASN A 103 -11.84 -22.15 5.84
CA ASN A 103 -11.36 -22.25 7.23
C ASN A 103 -10.05 -21.49 7.42
N SER A 104 -9.11 -21.60 6.48
CA SER A 104 -7.87 -20.83 6.50
C SER A 104 -8.12 -19.31 6.47
N ARG A 105 -9.00 -18.84 5.58
CA ARG A 105 -9.41 -17.43 5.50
C ARG A 105 -10.06 -16.93 6.79
N LEU A 106 -10.97 -17.70 7.38
CA LEU A 106 -11.64 -17.33 8.63
C LEU A 106 -10.66 -17.29 9.81
N SER A 107 -9.72 -18.24 9.89
CA SER A 107 -8.66 -18.24 10.90
C SER A 107 -7.78 -17.00 10.78
N ALA A 108 -7.31 -16.67 9.57
CA ALA A 108 -6.52 -15.46 9.32
C ALA A 108 -7.28 -14.17 9.72
N MET A 109 -8.59 -14.09 9.43
CA MET A 109 -9.42 -12.96 9.81
C MET A 109 -9.53 -12.81 11.34
N ILE A 110 -9.68 -13.92 12.07
CA ILE A 110 -9.75 -13.92 13.54
C ILE A 110 -8.40 -13.48 14.13
N GLN A 111 -7.29 -13.98 13.62
CA GLN A 111 -5.96 -13.59 14.09
C GLN A 111 -5.70 -12.09 13.86
N HIS A 112 -5.97 -11.60 12.65
CA HIS A 112 -5.83 -10.17 12.35
C HIS A 112 -6.75 -9.32 13.25
N ALA A 113 -7.97 -9.76 13.54
CA ALA A 113 -8.86 -9.05 14.47
C ALA A 113 -8.31 -9.04 15.91
N ARG A 114 -7.67 -10.13 16.36
CA ARG A 114 -7.00 -10.21 17.67
C ARG A 114 -5.80 -9.28 17.74
N GLU A 115 -4.92 -9.30 16.76
CA GLU A 115 -3.75 -8.41 16.66
C GLU A 115 -4.17 -6.94 16.67
N ARG A 116 -5.21 -6.57 15.92
CA ARG A 116 -5.77 -5.21 15.92
C ARG A 116 -6.25 -4.79 17.31
N ARG A 117 -6.88 -5.69 18.07
CA ARG A 117 -7.31 -5.41 19.45
C ARG A 117 -6.12 -5.23 20.39
N LEU A 118 -5.11 -6.08 20.27
CA LEU A 118 -3.88 -5.98 21.08
C LEU A 118 -3.14 -4.66 20.81
N ASN A 119 -2.96 -4.29 19.55
CA ASN A 119 -2.30 -3.02 19.19
C ASN A 119 -3.01 -1.78 19.75
N VAL A 120 -4.35 -1.82 19.84
CA VAL A 120 -5.13 -0.72 20.46
C VAL A 120 -4.88 -0.67 21.97
N ILE A 121 -4.89 -1.82 22.64
CA ILE A 121 -4.64 -1.91 24.09
C ILE A 121 -3.21 -1.50 24.42
N GLU A 122 -2.22 -1.98 23.65
CA GLU A 122 -0.82 -1.59 23.83
C GLU A 122 -0.61 -0.09 23.60
N GLY A 123 -1.25 0.48 22.58
CA GLY A 123 -1.22 1.94 22.35
C GLY A 123 -1.84 2.73 23.51
N GLN A 124 -2.96 2.25 24.07
CA GLN A 124 -3.59 2.86 25.25
C GLN A 124 -2.69 2.77 26.49
N ASN A 125 -2.11 1.60 26.75
CA ASN A 125 -1.18 1.39 27.87
C ASN A 125 0.06 2.27 27.72
N HIS A 126 0.62 2.37 26.51
CA HIS A 126 1.77 3.23 26.25
C HIS A 126 1.44 4.70 26.55
N HIS A 127 0.27 5.19 26.11
CA HIS A 127 -0.17 6.54 26.41
C HIS A 127 -0.40 6.77 27.91
N GLN A 128 -1.00 5.82 28.63
CA GLN A 128 -1.20 5.93 30.08
C GLN A 128 0.13 6.00 30.84
N ILE A 129 1.09 5.16 30.47
CA ILE A 129 2.43 5.17 31.05
C ILE A 129 3.14 6.50 30.76
N GLN A 130 3.09 6.99 29.51
CA GLN A 130 3.65 8.30 29.16
C GLN A 130 3.02 9.42 29.99
N THR A 131 1.69 9.44 30.12
CA THR A 131 0.98 10.44 30.92
C THR A 131 1.35 10.35 32.39
N PHE A 132 1.54 9.15 32.95
CA PHE A 132 2.01 8.97 34.32
C PHE A 132 3.40 9.58 34.53
N TYR A 133 4.37 9.26 33.66
CA TYR A 133 5.73 9.80 33.78
C TYR A 133 5.80 11.31 33.51
N ALA A 134 4.97 11.84 32.60
CA ALA A 134 4.87 13.27 32.34
C ALA A 134 4.20 14.04 33.50
N ALA A 135 3.13 13.50 34.07
CA ALA A 135 2.50 14.07 35.26
C ALA A 135 3.47 14.04 36.44
N ARG A 136 4.25 12.96 36.56
CA ARG A 136 5.27 12.82 37.59
C ARG A 136 6.32 13.91 37.52
N THR A 137 6.88 14.26 36.35
CA THR A 137 7.89 15.32 36.27
C THR A 137 7.36 16.70 36.66
N VAL A 138 6.06 16.95 36.47
CA VAL A 138 5.41 18.21 36.85
C VAL A 138 5.03 18.23 38.34
N LEU A 139 4.54 17.12 38.88
CA LEU A 139 4.09 17.01 40.27
C LEU A 139 5.23 16.81 41.28
N TYR A 140 6.32 16.13 40.90
CA TYR A 140 7.47 15.88 41.78
C TYR A 140 8.05 17.13 42.44
N PRO A 141 8.36 18.23 41.72
CA PRO A 141 8.96 19.42 42.33
C PRO A 141 8.00 20.12 43.30
N ILE A 142 6.69 20.12 42.99
CA ILE A 142 5.66 20.74 43.84
C ILE A 142 5.48 19.95 45.13
N VAL A 143 5.42 18.62 45.03
CA VAL A 143 5.24 17.73 46.17
C VAL A 143 6.51 17.67 47.02
N GLU A 144 7.72 17.66 46.44
CA GLU A 144 8.97 17.78 47.20
C GLU A 144 9.09 19.11 47.95
N GLU A 145 8.71 20.24 47.35
CA GLU A 145 8.75 21.55 48.01
C GLU A 145 7.78 21.61 49.22
N GLN A 146 6.59 21.01 49.08
CA GLN A 146 5.60 20.91 50.17
C GLN A 146 6.05 19.95 51.28
N LEU A 147 6.63 18.79 50.93
CA LEU A 147 7.11 17.81 51.90
C LEU A 147 8.38 18.29 52.64
N TRP A 148 9.24 19.06 51.96
CA TRP A 148 10.42 19.71 52.55
C TRP A 148 10.01 20.82 53.53
N ARG A 149 9.01 21.64 53.19
CA ARG A 149 8.41 22.63 54.10
C ARG A 149 7.80 22.02 55.37
N ASN A 150 7.33 20.77 55.30
CA ASN A 150 6.70 20.05 56.42
C ASN A 150 7.68 19.18 57.23
N GLY A 151 8.97 19.18 56.90
CA GLY A 151 10.02 18.53 57.71
C GLY A 151 10.05 16.99 57.66
N GLN A 152 9.46 16.35 56.64
CA GLN A 152 9.43 14.89 56.51
C GLN A 152 10.75 14.29 56.00
N SER A 153 11.05 13.05 56.40
CA SER A 153 12.32 12.37 56.07
C SER A 153 12.35 11.86 54.62
N LEU A 154 13.55 11.78 54.01
CA LEU A 154 13.75 11.31 52.62
C LEU A 154 13.17 9.90 52.35
N SER A 155 13.12 9.05 53.38
CA SER A 155 12.53 7.71 53.32
C SER A 155 10.99 7.72 53.22
N GLU A 156 10.32 8.71 53.82
CA GLU A 156 8.87 8.89 53.73
C GLU A 156 8.47 9.53 52.40
N MET A 157 9.25 10.50 51.91
CA MET A 157 9.06 11.07 50.57
C MET A 157 9.10 9.99 49.47
N ARG A 158 10.02 9.02 49.54
CA ARG A 158 10.10 7.93 48.55
C ARG A 158 8.88 7.01 48.53
N ARG A 159 8.21 6.82 49.68
CA ARG A 159 7.05 5.92 49.81
C ARG A 159 5.77 6.52 49.22
N VAL A 160 5.61 7.84 49.31
CA VAL A 160 4.43 8.57 48.82
C VAL A 160 4.51 8.79 47.31
N VAL A 161 5.71 9.05 46.77
CA VAL A 161 5.87 9.42 45.36
C VAL A 161 6.15 8.22 44.43
N PHE A 162 6.44 7.05 44.99
CA PHE A 162 6.54 5.78 44.24
C PHE A 162 5.72 4.67 44.90
N PRO A 163 4.39 4.63 44.70
CA PRO A 163 3.64 3.42 44.95
C PRO A 163 4.04 2.39 43.87
N GLY A 164 4.48 1.21 44.32
CA GLY A 164 4.82 0.08 43.44
C GLY A 164 3.64 -0.40 42.61
#